data_AF-A0A8H6ZE60-F1
#
_entry.id   AF-A0A8H6ZE60-F1
#
_cell.length_a   1.000
_cell.length_b   1.000
_cell.length_c   1.000
_cell.angle_alpha   90.00
_cell.angle_beta   90.00
_cell.angle_gamma   90.00
#
_symmetry.space_group_name_H-M   'P 1'
#
loop_
_entity.id
_entity.type
_entity.pdbx_description
1 polymer ?
#
loop_
_entity_poly.entity_id
_entity_poly.type
_entity_poly.pdbx_seq_one_letter_code
_entity_poly.pdbx_strand_id
1 'polypeptide(L)'
;MSSSTSADKNPTRVAAGLKSAIARGDVSDEAKVHAEQRLEDMGATTTNDIDAHNLNSHAIGGYKATLTNDATSDKAKAHAAEILQAAGYTITTTDQVDTDEHRTRVLAGYKAALNNPRVSEGAKQHAREYLKEHDV
;
A
#
# COMPACT_ATOMS: atom_id res chain seq x y z
N MET A 1 27.69 -33.03 0.00
CA MET A 1 27.34 -31.66 0.42
C MET A 1 26.05 -31.28 -0.30
N SER A 2 24.91 -31.32 0.40
CA SER A 2 23.60 -31.09 -0.22
C SER A 2 23.38 -29.60 -0.50
N SER A 3 23.20 -29.28 -1.78
CA SER A 3 22.81 -27.96 -2.27
C SER A 3 21.41 -27.62 -1.76
N SER A 4 21.29 -26.50 -1.05
CA SER A 4 20.03 -26.04 -0.46
C SER A 4 19.11 -25.46 -1.53
N THR A 5 18.11 -26.27 -1.88
CA THR A 5 16.80 -25.94 -2.44
C THR A 5 16.55 -24.44 -2.70
N SER A 6 16.63 -24.06 -3.97
CA SER A 6 16.24 -22.75 -4.51
C SER A 6 14.73 -22.48 -4.45
N ALA A 7 13.94 -23.42 -3.95
CA ALA A 7 12.47 -23.42 -4.02
C ALA A 7 11.77 -22.56 -2.95
N ASP A 8 12.43 -22.27 -1.82
CA ASP A 8 11.83 -21.49 -0.69
C ASP A 8 12.24 -20.01 -0.67
N LYS A 9 13.06 -19.56 -1.62
CA LYS A 9 13.59 -18.20 -1.60
C LYS A 9 12.65 -17.26 -2.34
N ASN A 10 12.27 -16.17 -1.69
CA ASN A 10 11.49 -15.12 -2.33
C ASN A 10 12.25 -14.57 -3.55
N PRO A 11 11.71 -14.70 -4.77
CA PRO A 11 12.44 -14.40 -6.01
C PRO A 11 12.85 -12.92 -6.09
N THR A 12 12.03 -12.01 -5.55
CA THR A 12 12.33 -10.58 -5.47
C THR A 12 13.58 -10.30 -4.63
N ARG A 13 13.73 -10.99 -3.49
CA ARG A 13 14.91 -10.84 -2.63
C ARG A 13 16.17 -11.42 -3.26
N VAL A 14 16.03 -12.53 -3.98
CA VAL A 14 17.14 -13.13 -4.73
C VAL A 14 17.61 -12.19 -5.83
N ALA A 15 16.68 -11.64 -6.62
CA ALA A 15 16.98 -10.67 -7.67
C ALA A 15 17.65 -9.39 -7.12
N ALA A 16 17.16 -8.86 -5.98
CA ALA A 16 17.79 -7.71 -5.32
C ALA A 16 19.23 -8.00 -4.85
N GLY A 17 19.48 -9.21 -4.34
CA GLY A 17 20.82 -9.66 -3.95
C GLY A 17 21.77 -9.78 -5.15
N LEU A 18 21.31 -10.36 -6.25
CA LEU A 18 22.09 -10.47 -7.49
C LEU A 18 22.41 -9.10 -8.09
N LYS A 19 21.44 -8.19 -8.13
CA LYS A 19 21.64 -6.80 -8.57
C LYS A 19 22.66 -6.06 -7.70
N SER A 20 22.62 -6.29 -6.39
CA SER A 20 23.62 -5.75 -5.46
C SER A 20 25.01 -6.32 -5.71
N ALA A 21 25.13 -7.61 -6.03
CA ALA A 21 26.41 -8.23 -6.37
C ALA A 21 27.02 -7.63 -7.63
N ILE A 22 26.21 -7.33 -8.65
CA ILE A 22 26.65 -6.68 -9.90
C ILE A 22 27.20 -5.26 -9.64
N ALA A 23 26.54 -4.51 -8.76
CA ALA A 23 26.91 -3.12 -8.47
C ALA A 23 28.18 -2.96 -7.61
N ARG A 24 28.61 -4.01 -6.91
CA ARG A 24 29.77 -3.93 -6.02
C ARG A 24 31.08 -4.06 -6.80
N GLY A 25 32.03 -3.19 -6.47
CA GLY A 25 33.37 -3.15 -7.09
C GLY A 25 34.33 -4.26 -6.62
N ASP A 26 33.98 -5.00 -5.57
CA ASP A 26 34.80 -6.07 -4.98
C ASP A 26 34.40 -7.48 -5.44
N VAL A 27 33.45 -7.57 -6.39
CA VAL A 27 32.99 -8.83 -6.99
C VAL A 27 33.73 -9.03 -8.32
N SER A 28 34.14 -10.27 -8.60
CA SER A 28 34.82 -10.62 -9.86
C SER A 28 33.88 -10.49 -11.07
N ASP A 29 34.46 -10.19 -12.22
CA ASP A 29 33.68 -9.98 -13.46
C ASP A 29 32.93 -11.25 -13.88
N GLU A 30 33.53 -12.43 -13.70
CA GLU A 30 32.88 -13.73 -13.92
C GLU A 30 31.63 -13.92 -13.03
N ALA A 31 31.69 -13.49 -11.77
CA ALA A 31 30.58 -13.58 -10.84
C ALA A 31 29.47 -12.58 -11.18
N LYS A 32 29.81 -11.41 -11.74
CA LYS A 32 28.83 -10.42 -12.22
C LYS A 32 28.07 -10.94 -13.44
N VAL A 33 28.77 -11.50 -14.43
CA VAL A 33 28.16 -12.10 -15.62
C VAL A 33 27.21 -13.24 -15.23
N HIS A 34 27.61 -14.10 -14.29
CA HIS A 34 26.74 -15.16 -13.79
C HIS A 34 25.52 -14.61 -13.03
N ALA A 35 25.67 -13.50 -12.29
CA ALA A 35 24.55 -12.84 -11.63
C ALA A 35 23.57 -12.20 -12.64
N GLU A 36 24.08 -11.64 -13.73
CA GLU A 36 23.28 -11.08 -14.84
C GLU A 36 22.48 -12.19 -15.53
N GLN A 37 23.14 -13.27 -15.93
CA GLN A 37 22.47 -14.42 -16.55
C GLN A 37 21.40 -15.01 -15.64
N ARG A 38 21.65 -15.08 -14.33
CA ARG A 38 20.66 -15.57 -13.36
C ARG A 38 19.46 -14.63 -13.21
N LEU A 39 19.65 -13.32 -13.38
CA LEU A 39 18.56 -12.35 -13.40
C LEU A 39 17.69 -12.50 -14.65
N GLU A 40 18.31 -12.72 -15.81
CA GLU A 40 17.62 -13.00 -17.08
C GLU A 40 16.81 -14.29 -17.01
N ASP A 41 17.40 -15.39 -16.51
CA ASP A 41 16.72 -16.67 -16.31
C ASP A 41 15.49 -16.57 -15.39
N MET A 42 15.55 -15.69 -14.40
CA MET A 42 14.46 -15.45 -13.47
C MET A 42 13.34 -14.58 -14.05
N GLY A 43 13.48 -14.10 -15.30
CA GLY A 43 12.57 -13.14 -15.89
C GLY A 43 12.57 -11.80 -15.13
N ALA A 44 13.61 -11.54 -14.33
CA ALA A 44 13.82 -10.26 -13.66
C ALA A 44 14.42 -9.27 -14.66
N THR A 45 13.67 -9.01 -15.74
CA THR A 45 13.98 -7.96 -16.67
C THR A 45 14.05 -6.63 -15.93
N THR A 46 14.93 -5.75 -16.39
CA THR A 46 15.31 -4.43 -15.88
C THR A 46 14.17 -3.41 -15.79
N THR A 47 12.94 -3.86 -15.92
CA THR A 47 11.78 -3.05 -15.69
C THR A 47 11.66 -2.86 -14.17
N ASN A 48 11.61 -1.59 -13.76
CA ASN A 48 10.90 -1.20 -12.56
C ASN A 48 9.41 -1.49 -12.75
N ASP A 49 9.05 -2.71 -13.17
CA ASP A 49 7.73 -3.27 -13.02
C ASP A 49 7.62 -3.42 -11.51
N ILE A 50 7.28 -2.30 -10.90
CA ILE A 50 6.55 -2.24 -9.65
C ILE A 50 5.40 -3.17 -9.92
N ASP A 51 5.59 -4.41 -9.47
CA ASP A 51 4.58 -5.45 -9.49
C ASP A 51 3.43 -4.85 -8.69
N ALA A 52 2.53 -4.15 -9.40
CA ALA A 52 1.56 -3.25 -8.80
C ALA A 52 0.55 -4.04 -7.98
N HIS A 53 0.49 -5.36 -8.23
CA HIS A 53 -0.20 -6.37 -7.45
C HIS A 53 0.47 -6.72 -6.12
N ASN A 54 1.73 -6.34 -5.89
CA ASN A 54 2.51 -6.61 -4.67
C ASN A 54 2.86 -5.34 -3.89
N LEU A 55 2.12 -4.24 -4.10
CA LEU A 55 2.21 -3.12 -3.19
C LEU A 55 1.56 -3.49 -1.85
N ASN A 56 2.37 -3.61 -0.81
CA ASN A 56 1.90 -3.78 0.57
C ASN A 56 0.88 -2.66 0.90
N SER A 57 -0.21 -2.98 1.62
CA SER A 57 -1.22 -2.03 2.10
C SER A 57 -0.61 -0.77 2.72
N HIS A 58 0.57 -0.88 3.34
CA HIS A 58 1.31 0.23 3.92
C HIS A 58 1.92 1.17 2.87
N ALA A 59 2.45 0.64 1.78
CA ALA A 59 3.00 1.43 0.67
C ALA A 59 1.88 2.21 -0.03
N ILE A 60 0.73 1.57 -0.26
CA ILE A 60 -0.48 2.24 -0.77
C ILE A 60 -0.92 3.37 0.16
N GLY A 61 -0.93 3.13 1.47
CA GLY A 61 -1.22 4.16 2.48
C GLY A 61 -0.26 5.35 2.40
N GLY A 62 1.03 5.08 2.21
CA GLY A 62 2.06 6.11 2.02
C GLY A 62 1.82 6.96 0.77
N TYR A 63 1.56 6.34 -0.39
CA TYR A 63 1.26 7.08 -1.61
C TYR A 63 -0.03 7.92 -1.48
N LYS A 64 -1.06 7.40 -0.81
CA LYS A 64 -2.26 8.20 -0.50
C LYS A 64 -1.94 9.41 0.37
N ALA A 65 -1.10 9.24 1.39
CA ALA A 65 -0.68 10.34 2.24
C ALA A 65 0.13 11.40 1.48
N THR A 66 0.96 11.00 0.50
CA THR A 66 1.68 11.96 -0.33
C THR A 66 0.75 12.84 -1.15
N LEU A 67 -0.39 12.32 -1.63
CA LEU A 67 -1.34 13.13 -2.40
C LEU A 67 -2.01 14.21 -1.55
N THR A 68 -2.32 13.89 -0.29
CA THR A 68 -3.02 14.80 0.62
C THR A 68 -2.10 15.75 1.38
N ASN A 69 -0.79 15.52 1.36
CA ASN A 69 0.17 16.33 2.13
C ASN A 69 0.59 17.58 1.34
N ASP A 70 0.30 18.76 1.89
CA ASP A 70 0.65 20.06 1.31
C ASP A 70 2.16 20.30 1.21
N ALA A 71 2.96 19.68 2.08
CA ALA A 71 4.42 19.81 2.10
C ALA A 71 5.12 18.95 1.02
N THR A 72 4.39 18.21 0.21
CA THR A 72 4.95 17.38 -0.86
C THR A 72 4.94 18.09 -2.19
N SER A 73 5.96 17.84 -3.02
CA SER A 73 6.08 18.46 -4.33
C SER A 73 5.09 17.89 -5.35
N ASP A 74 4.73 18.70 -6.35
CA ASP A 74 3.80 18.31 -7.40
C ASP A 74 4.30 17.08 -8.17
N LYS A 75 5.62 16.98 -8.38
CA LYS A 75 6.24 15.82 -9.02
C LYS A 75 6.06 14.54 -8.18
N ALA A 76 6.17 14.64 -6.85
CA ALA A 76 5.96 13.49 -5.97
C ALA A 76 4.48 13.07 -5.95
N LYS A 77 3.56 14.03 -5.94
CA LYS A 77 2.11 13.77 -6.04
C LYS A 77 1.74 13.09 -7.37
N ALA A 78 2.24 13.60 -8.49
CA ALA A 78 1.99 13.00 -9.80
C ALA A 78 2.47 11.54 -9.87
N HIS A 79 3.68 11.27 -9.39
CA HIS A 79 4.20 9.91 -9.33
C HIS A 79 3.38 9.01 -8.39
N ALA A 80 3.00 9.49 -7.21
CA ALA A 80 2.17 8.72 -6.29
C ALA A 80 0.79 8.36 -6.88
N ALA A 81 0.18 9.29 -7.63
CA ALA A 81 -1.08 9.04 -8.33
C ALA A 81 -0.93 7.96 -9.41
N GLU A 82 0.14 8.03 -10.21
CA GLU A 82 0.46 7.03 -11.23
C GLU A 82 0.61 5.62 -10.63
N ILE A 83 1.36 5.50 -9.52
CA ILE A 83 1.55 4.22 -8.83
C ILE A 83 0.22 3.67 -8.29
N LEU A 84 -0.62 4.51 -7.69
CA LEU A 84 -1.93 4.08 -7.18
C LEU A 84 -2.86 3.63 -8.30
N GLN A 85 -2.89 4.35 -9.43
CA GLN A 85 -3.68 4.00 -10.60
C GLN A 85 -3.20 2.68 -11.22
N ALA A 86 -1.89 2.49 -11.37
CA ALA A 86 -1.30 1.25 -11.87
C ALA A 86 -1.62 0.05 -10.96
N ALA A 87 -1.71 0.27 -9.65
CA ALA A 87 -2.12 -0.73 -8.66
C ALA A 87 -3.64 -0.97 -8.61
N GLY A 88 -4.43 -0.36 -9.50
CA GLY A 88 -5.89 -0.50 -9.55
C GLY A 88 -6.62 0.24 -8.41
N TYR A 89 -5.92 1.08 -7.65
CA TYR A 89 -6.54 2.00 -6.70
C TYR A 89 -6.91 3.27 -7.43
N THR A 90 -8.13 3.31 -7.97
CA THR A 90 -8.74 4.58 -8.37
C THR A 90 -8.85 5.46 -7.14
N ILE A 91 -8.05 6.53 -7.11
CA ILE A 91 -8.24 7.64 -6.18
C ILE A 91 -9.57 8.29 -6.60
N THR A 92 -10.67 7.80 -6.04
CA THR A 92 -11.85 8.65 -5.90
C THR A 92 -11.40 9.73 -4.95
N THR A 93 -11.03 10.89 -5.49
CA THR A 93 -10.74 12.08 -4.70
C THR A 93 -11.77 12.16 -3.60
N THR A 94 -11.32 12.22 -2.34
CA THR A 94 -12.18 12.24 -1.16
C THR A 94 -13.20 13.38 -1.16
N ASP A 95 -13.11 14.31 -2.11
CA ASP A 95 -14.10 15.35 -2.40
C ASP A 95 -15.39 14.82 -3.06
N GLN A 96 -15.41 13.55 -3.45
CA GLN A 96 -16.59 12.83 -3.96
C GLN A 96 -16.89 11.58 -3.12
N VAL A 97 -16.60 11.60 -1.81
CA VAL A 97 -17.39 10.74 -0.92
C VAL A 97 -18.78 11.35 -0.97
N ASP A 98 -19.73 10.64 -1.55
CA ASP A 98 -21.13 11.04 -1.54
C ASP A 98 -21.47 11.45 -0.09
N THR A 99 -21.90 12.69 0.10
CA THR A 99 -22.17 13.23 1.44
C THR A 99 -23.17 12.34 2.18
N ASP A 100 -23.99 11.62 1.40
CA ASP A 100 -24.94 10.64 1.88
C ASP A 100 -24.28 9.34 2.38
N GLU A 101 -23.21 8.85 1.74
CA GLU A 101 -22.45 7.70 2.23
C GLU A 101 -21.70 8.05 3.52
N HIS A 102 -21.11 9.25 3.59
CA HIS A 102 -20.48 9.73 4.82
C HIS A 102 -21.51 9.80 5.96
N ARG A 103 -22.68 10.41 5.71
CA ARG A 103 -23.77 10.46 6.69
C ARG A 103 -24.20 9.07 7.13
N THR A 104 -24.38 8.13 6.20
CA THR A 104 -24.77 6.75 6.50
C THR A 104 -23.77 6.06 7.42
N ARG A 105 -22.47 6.20 7.16
CA ARG A 105 -21.40 5.63 7.99
C ARG A 105 -21.38 6.25 9.39
N VAL A 106 -21.59 7.56 9.49
CA VAL A 106 -21.67 8.26 10.79
C VAL A 106 -22.85 7.73 11.61
N LEU A 107 -24.04 7.62 11.01
CA LEU A 107 -25.23 7.09 11.69
C LEU A 107 -25.05 5.63 12.11
N ALA A 108 -24.43 4.80 11.26
CA ALA A 108 -24.09 3.42 11.61
C ALA A 108 -23.12 3.35 12.81
N GLY A 109 -22.14 4.24 12.89
CA GLY A 109 -21.23 4.37 14.01
C GLY A 109 -21.94 4.70 15.32
N TYR A 110 -22.86 5.66 15.32
CA TYR A 110 -23.67 5.99 16.49
C TYR A 110 -24.60 4.84 16.90
N LYS A 111 -25.21 4.12 15.94
CA LYS A 111 -26.00 2.90 16.22
C LYS A 111 -25.15 1.79 16.85
N ALA A 112 -23.91 1.62 16.39
CA ALA A 112 -22.97 0.66 16.99
C ALA A 112 -22.57 1.09 18.41
N ALA A 113 -22.36 2.38 18.65
CA ALA A 113 -22.01 2.90 19.98
C ALA A 113 -23.08 2.60 21.04
N LEU A 114 -24.37 2.60 20.68
CA LEU A 114 -25.45 2.24 21.59
C LEU A 114 -25.37 0.79 22.09
N ASN A 115 -24.90 -0.12 21.24
CA ASN A 115 -24.81 -1.55 21.54
C ASN A 115 -23.46 -1.96 22.13
N ASN A 116 -22.47 -1.06 22.12
CA ASN A 116 -21.13 -1.38 22.59
C ASN A 116 -21.07 -1.28 24.14
N PRO A 117 -20.78 -2.39 24.86
CA PRO A 117 -20.70 -2.37 26.32
C PRO A 117 -19.51 -1.55 26.86
N ARG A 118 -18.52 -1.22 26.02
CA ARG A 118 -17.37 -0.38 26.39
C ARG A 118 -17.64 1.11 26.30
N VAL A 119 -18.80 1.53 25.80
CA VAL A 119 -19.18 2.94 25.67
C VAL A 119 -19.93 3.37 26.93
N SER A 120 -19.59 4.55 27.46
CA SER A 120 -20.22 5.10 28.65
C SER A 120 -21.69 5.49 28.39
N GLU A 121 -22.51 5.49 29.44
CA GLU A 121 -23.92 5.87 29.31
C GLU A 121 -24.11 7.31 28.82
N GLY A 122 -23.25 8.25 29.21
CA GLY A 122 -23.27 9.62 28.69
C GLY A 122 -22.99 9.69 27.18
N ALA A 123 -22.04 8.91 26.68
CA ALA A 123 -21.76 8.83 25.25
C ALA A 123 -22.89 8.15 24.46
N LYS A 124 -23.56 7.14 25.05
CA LYS A 124 -24.76 6.54 24.46
C LYS A 124 -25.93 7.51 24.41
N GLN A 125 -26.11 8.34 25.45
CA GLN A 125 -27.17 9.35 25.44
C GLN A 125 -26.96 10.36 24.31
N HIS A 126 -25.75 10.87 24.15
CA HIS A 126 -25.40 11.73 23.01
C HIS A 126 -25.62 11.03 21.66
N ALA A 127 -25.25 9.75 21.55
CA ALA A 127 -25.51 8.97 20.35
C ALA A 127 -27.01 8.85 20.02
N ARG A 128 -27.88 8.72 21.03
CA ARG A 128 -29.35 8.71 20.83
C ARG A 128 -29.87 10.06 20.35
N GLU A 129 -29.40 11.15 20.96
CA GLU A 129 -29.79 12.51 20.58
C GLU A 129 -29.39 12.81 19.14
N TYR A 130 -28.16 12.46 18.76
CA TYR A 130 -27.67 12.61 17.39
C TYR A 130 -28.50 11.81 16.38
N LEU A 131 -28.81 10.54 16.67
CA LEU A 131 -29.65 9.73 15.78
C LEU A 131 -31.06 10.29 15.62
N LYS A 132 -31.63 10.84 16.71
CA LYS A 132 -32.95 11.48 16.70
C LYS A 132 -32.97 12.77 15.87
N GLU A 133 -31.92 13.59 15.95
CA GLU A 133 -31.78 14.81 15.16
C GLU A 133 -31.59 14.51 13.66
N HIS A 134 -30.93 13.40 13.34
CA HIS A 134 -30.66 12.98 11.97
C HIS A 134 -31.70 12.00 11.37
N ASP A 135 -32.84 11.82 12.05
CA ASP A 135 -34.06 11.10 11.66
C ASP A 135 -33.87 9.59 11.35
N VAL A 136 -33.23 8.85 12.27
CA VAL A 136 -32.98 7.38 12.18
C VAL A 136 -33.03 6.62 13.50
#